data_AF-A0A0V0SFJ7-F1
#
_entry.id   AF-A0A0V0SFJ7-F1
#
_cell.length_a   1.000
_cell.length_b   1.000
_cell.length_c   1.000
_cell.angle_alpha   90.00
_cell.angle_beta   90.00
_cell.angle_gamma   90.00
#
_symmetry.space_group_name_H-M   'P 1'
#
loop_
_entity.id
_entity.type
_entity.pdbx_description
1 polymer ?
#
loop_
_entity_poly.entity_id
_entity_poly.type
_entity_poly.pdbx_seq_one_letter_code
_entity_poly.pdbx_strand_id
1 'polypeptide(L)'
;MQDWNCAQDIAGIPLTAANYTHAVEILKTLFGWPKLVAREHISALWKAPACREMTMQGIQILVDELMKHLRCLKALDKEPYTGHFPVSEALMPMLREKFSPALQSAWDLKVGSDDDFKKFLQFAQRHAQRSPRPWKTASESLRRESNTEPSRRNRLTSNGITAAVLRRLLRQGGRRSIWNINN
;
A
#
# COMPACT_ATOMS: atom_id res chain seq x y z
N MET A 1 -16.49 18.57 -29.01
CA MET A 1 -17.16 18.91 -27.73
C MET A 1 -18.20 19.96 -28.10
N GLN A 2 -19.49 19.68 -27.89
CA GLN A 2 -20.52 20.70 -28.09
C GLN A 2 -20.54 21.55 -26.81
N ASP A 3 -20.31 22.86 -26.96
CA ASP A 3 -20.47 23.81 -25.87
C ASP A 3 -21.97 24.04 -25.65
N TRP A 4 -22.47 23.58 -24.51
CA TRP A 4 -23.87 23.79 -24.11
C TRP A 4 -24.00 25.16 -23.43
N ASN A 5 -24.90 26.01 -23.92
CA ASN A 5 -25.20 27.31 -23.30
C ASN A 5 -26.40 27.19 -22.35
N CYS A 6 -26.15 26.81 -21.09
CA CYS A 6 -27.18 26.63 -20.06
C CYS A 6 -28.14 27.82 -19.92
N ALA A 7 -27.67 29.05 -20.19
CA ALA A 7 -28.47 30.25 -20.04
C ALA A 7 -29.62 30.34 -21.06
N GLN A 8 -29.42 29.84 -22.29
CA GLN A 8 -30.46 29.82 -23.33
C GLN A 8 -31.50 28.73 -23.08
N ASP A 9 -31.07 27.55 -22.63
CA ASP A 9 -31.96 26.41 -22.38
C ASP A 9 -32.89 26.65 -21.17
N ILE A 10 -32.43 27.38 -20.16
CA ILE A 10 -33.24 27.73 -18.97
C ILE A 10 -34.28 28.81 -19.30
N ALA A 11 -33.97 29.75 -20.21
CA ALA A 11 -34.86 30.86 -20.56
C ALA A 11 -36.18 30.40 -21.20
N GLY A 12 -36.20 29.20 -21.79
CA GLY A 12 -37.39 28.60 -22.39
C GLY A 12 -38.32 27.84 -21.43
N ILE A 13 -37.94 27.67 -20.15
CA ILE A 13 -38.73 26.89 -19.18
C ILE A 13 -39.69 27.83 -18.44
N PRO A 14 -41.02 27.76 -18.66
CA PRO A 14 -41.97 28.59 -17.91
C PRO A 14 -42.00 28.17 -16.44
N LEU A 15 -41.34 28.95 -15.58
CA LEU A 15 -41.33 28.79 -14.12
C LEU A 15 -42.57 29.44 -13.50
N THR A 16 -43.68 28.68 -13.48
CA THR A 16 -44.85 29.01 -12.65
C THR A 16 -44.94 28.04 -11.46
N ALA A 17 -45.60 28.43 -10.38
CA ALA A 17 -45.77 27.57 -9.20
C ALA A 17 -46.46 26.23 -9.53
N ALA A 18 -47.34 26.22 -10.55
CA ALA A 18 -48.01 25.01 -11.04
C ALA A 18 -47.09 24.07 -11.85
N ASN A 19 -45.98 24.59 -12.40
CA ASN A 19 -45.11 23.87 -13.34
C ASN A 19 -43.72 23.56 -12.76
N TYR A 20 -43.45 23.91 -11.50
CA TYR A 20 -42.14 23.75 -10.87
C TYR A 20 -41.62 22.31 -10.93
N THR A 21 -42.46 21.33 -10.60
CA THR A 21 -42.09 19.91 -10.62
C THR A 21 -41.65 19.47 -12.02
N HIS A 22 -42.38 19.91 -13.04
CA HIS A 22 -42.08 19.60 -14.44
C HIS A 22 -40.80 20.30 -14.92
N ALA A 23 -40.59 21.55 -14.52
CA ALA A 23 -39.35 22.28 -14.79
C ALA A 23 -38.12 21.56 -14.19
N VAL A 24 -38.24 21.04 -12.96
CA VAL A 24 -37.17 20.27 -12.30
C VAL A 24 -36.87 18.96 -13.06
N GLU A 25 -37.89 18.27 -13.57
CA GLU A 25 -37.70 17.05 -14.38
C GLU A 25 -37.00 17.33 -15.71
N ILE A 26 -37.37 18.41 -16.39
CA ILE A 26 -36.70 18.86 -17.62
C ILE A 26 -35.23 19.17 -17.32
N LEU A 27 -34.94 19.94 -16.28
CA LEU A 27 -33.57 20.25 -15.88
C LEU A 27 -32.76 19.00 -15.52
N LYS A 28 -33.35 18.03 -14.81
CA LYS A 28 -32.70 16.74 -14.51
C LYS A 28 -32.41 15.94 -15.77
N THR A 29 -33.30 15.97 -16.76
CA THR A 29 -33.13 15.26 -18.03
C THR A 29 -32.04 15.91 -18.87
N LEU A 30 -32.02 17.24 -18.94
CA LEU A 30 -31.07 18.01 -19.73
C LEU A 30 -29.69 18.09 -19.11
N PHE A 31 -29.57 18.11 -17.79
CA PHE A 31 -28.29 18.39 -17.10
C PHE A 31 -27.85 17.31 -16.11
N GLY A 32 -28.73 16.37 -15.75
CA GLY A 32 -28.40 15.37 -14.73
C GLY A 32 -27.41 14.29 -15.21
N TRP A 33 -27.40 14.03 -16.52
CA TRP A 33 -26.57 13.04 -17.26
C TRP A 33 -25.82 12.03 -16.37
N PRO A 34 -26.54 11.17 -15.62
CA PRO A 34 -25.95 10.40 -14.52
C PRO A 34 -24.90 9.41 -15.02
N LYS A 35 -25.02 8.95 -16.27
CA LYS A 35 -24.02 8.10 -16.94
C LYS A 35 -22.71 8.84 -17.20
N LEU A 36 -22.76 10.11 -17.62
CA LEU A 36 -21.55 10.90 -17.84
C LEU A 36 -20.88 11.21 -16.51
N VAL A 37 -21.64 11.65 -15.51
CA VAL A 37 -21.12 11.95 -14.16
C VAL A 37 -20.46 10.70 -13.55
N ALA A 38 -21.08 9.53 -13.69
CA ALA A 38 -20.48 8.28 -13.23
C ALA A 38 -19.16 7.96 -13.94
N ARG A 39 -19.08 8.15 -15.27
CA ARG A 39 -17.84 7.97 -16.04
C ARG A 39 -16.73 8.91 -15.57
N GLU A 40 -17.05 10.17 -15.28
CA GLU A 40 -16.07 11.13 -14.76
C GLU A 40 -15.55 10.72 -13.38
N HIS A 41 -16.40 10.23 -12.49
CA HIS A 41 -15.95 9.70 -11.20
C HIS A 41 -15.07 8.45 -11.34
N ILE A 42 -15.38 7.53 -12.25
CA ILE A 42 -14.54 6.35 -12.53
C ILE A 42 -13.19 6.78 -13.13
N SER A 43 -13.20 7.73 -14.06
CA SER A 43 -12.01 8.35 -14.67
C SER A 43 -11.13 9.02 -13.60
N ALA A 44 -11.74 9.76 -12.67
CA ALA A 44 -11.03 10.41 -11.57
C ALA A 44 -10.41 9.40 -10.60
N LEU A 45 -11.10 8.29 -10.29
CA LEU A 45 -10.51 7.18 -9.51
C LEU A 45 -9.23 6.66 -10.16
N TRP A 46 -9.23 6.46 -11.48
CA TRP A 46 -8.06 5.98 -12.22
C TRP A 46 -6.91 6.99 -12.26
N LYS A 47 -7.27 8.28 -12.40
CA LYS A 47 -6.31 9.40 -12.50
C LYS A 47 -5.81 9.90 -11.14
N ALA A 48 -6.36 9.39 -10.03
CA ALA A 48 -5.93 9.78 -8.69
C ALA A 48 -4.40 9.71 -8.55
N PRO A 49 -3.75 10.70 -7.91
CA PRO A 49 -2.30 10.71 -7.76
C PRO A 49 -1.85 9.57 -6.83
N ALA A 50 -0.69 8.99 -7.11
CA ALA A 50 -0.11 7.98 -6.23
C ALA A 50 0.47 8.62 -4.96
N CYS A 51 0.17 8.04 -3.80
CA CYS A 51 0.78 8.39 -2.52
C CYS A 51 2.08 7.61 -2.34
N ARG A 52 3.20 8.20 -2.81
CA ARG A 52 4.52 7.56 -2.76
C ARG A 52 5.16 7.64 -1.37
N GLU A 53 4.91 8.73 -0.65
CA GLU A 53 5.41 8.94 0.70
C GLU A 53 4.37 8.49 1.73
N MET A 54 4.73 7.58 2.63
CA MET A 54 3.84 7.13 3.71
C MET A 54 3.78 8.12 4.87
N THR A 55 3.40 9.35 4.55
CA THR A 55 2.92 10.27 5.57
C THR A 55 1.47 9.91 5.89
N MET A 56 1.12 10.01 7.18
CA MET A 56 -0.28 9.88 7.64
C MET A 56 -1.22 10.74 6.79
N GLN A 57 -0.80 11.98 6.54
CA GLN A 57 -1.56 12.94 5.76
C GLN A 57 -1.70 12.53 4.29
N GLY A 58 -0.64 12.01 3.65
CA GLY A 58 -0.70 11.56 2.26
C GLY A 58 -1.66 10.40 2.05
N ILE A 59 -1.60 9.39 2.94
CA ILE A 59 -2.51 8.24 2.88
C ILE A 59 -3.96 8.70 3.12
N GLN A 60 -4.17 9.58 4.10
CA GLN A 60 -5.50 10.11 4.42
C GLN A 60 -6.10 10.89 3.24
N ILE A 61 -5.34 11.81 2.64
CA ILE A 61 -5.77 12.60 1.47
C ILE A 61 -6.19 11.68 0.33
N LEU A 62 -5.37 10.67 0.00
CA LEU A 62 -5.69 9.75 -1.08
C LEU A 62 -6.94 8.93 -0.78
N VAL A 63 -7.06 8.37 0.44
CA VAL A 63 -8.24 7.61 0.85
C VAL A 63 -9.49 8.48 0.80
N ASP A 64 -9.44 9.72 1.27
CA ASP A 64 -10.58 10.64 1.25
C ASP A 64 -11.00 11.00 -0.18
N GLU A 65 -10.04 11.24 -1.07
CA GLU A 65 -10.29 11.52 -2.49
C GLU A 65 -10.96 10.34 -3.18
N LEU A 66 -10.49 9.12 -2.94
CA LEU A 66 -11.10 7.90 -3.47
C LEU A 66 -12.51 7.69 -2.90
N MET A 67 -12.68 7.83 -1.59
CA MET A 67 -13.99 7.69 -0.92
C MET A 67 -15.01 8.72 -1.40
N LYS A 68 -14.58 9.93 -1.76
CA LYS A 68 -15.46 10.96 -2.34
C LYS A 68 -16.11 10.46 -3.62
N HIS A 69 -15.31 9.95 -4.56
CA HIS A 69 -15.83 9.42 -5.82
C HIS A 69 -16.73 8.20 -5.64
N LEU A 70 -16.37 7.29 -4.74
CA LEU A 70 -17.19 6.11 -4.42
C LEU A 70 -18.55 6.50 -3.83
N ARG A 71 -18.60 7.54 -2.97
CA ARG A 71 -19.85 8.07 -2.43
C ARG A 71 -20.74 8.69 -3.51
N CYS A 72 -20.15 9.42 -4.47
CA CYS A 72 -20.91 9.96 -5.60
C CYS A 72 -21.47 8.85 -6.50
N LEU A 73 -20.68 7.81 -6.79
CA LEU A 73 -21.14 6.65 -7.56
C LEU A 73 -22.28 5.90 -6.86
N LYS A 74 -22.21 5.76 -5.53
CA LYS A 74 -23.31 5.22 -4.72
C LYS A 74 -24.59 6.07 -4.85
N ALA A 75 -24.49 7.40 -4.77
CA ALA A 75 -25.63 8.29 -4.92
C ALA A 75 -26.28 8.23 -6.32
N LEU A 76 -25.52 7.82 -7.34
CA LEU A 76 -26.00 7.61 -8.71
C LEU A 76 -26.57 6.20 -8.94
N ASP A 77 -26.65 5.35 -7.92
CA ASP A 77 -27.02 3.94 -8.03
C ASP A 77 -26.10 3.19 -9.04
N LYS A 78 -24.80 3.51 -8.96
CA LYS A 78 -23.72 2.92 -9.77
C LYS A 78 -22.61 2.41 -8.86
N GLU A 79 -22.98 1.72 -7.77
CA GLU A 79 -22.01 1.17 -6.83
C GLU A 79 -21.04 0.21 -7.55
N PRO A 80 -19.72 0.38 -7.37
CA PRO A 80 -18.72 -0.40 -8.09
C PRO A 80 -18.63 -1.86 -7.64
N TYR A 81 -19.33 -2.23 -6.57
CA TYR A 81 -19.32 -3.57 -5.96
C TYR A 81 -20.41 -4.50 -6.52
N THR A 82 -21.27 -3.99 -7.40
CA THR A 82 -22.46 -4.72 -7.87
C THR A 82 -22.27 -5.24 -9.29
N GLY A 83 -22.98 -6.33 -9.63
CA GLY A 83 -22.96 -6.95 -10.97
C GLY A 83 -22.15 -8.24 -11.06
N HIS A 84 -22.18 -8.87 -12.23
CA HIS A 84 -21.46 -10.12 -12.53
C HIS A 84 -19.93 -9.93 -12.60
N PHE A 85 -19.49 -8.71 -12.93
CA PHE A 85 -18.09 -8.31 -12.86
C PHE A 85 -18.01 -6.94 -12.18
N PRO A 86 -17.83 -6.92 -10.85
CA PRO A 86 -17.77 -5.67 -10.10
C PRO A 86 -16.64 -4.79 -10.60
N VAL A 87 -16.93 -3.51 -10.84
CA VAL A 87 -15.91 -2.51 -11.20
C VAL A 87 -14.81 -2.43 -10.13
N SER A 88 -15.13 -2.75 -8.87
CA SER A 88 -14.16 -2.85 -7.78
C SER A 88 -13.06 -3.87 -8.02
N GLU A 89 -13.35 -4.99 -8.71
CA GLU A 89 -12.32 -5.98 -9.08
C GLU A 89 -11.34 -5.39 -10.09
N ALA A 90 -11.84 -4.69 -11.11
CA ALA A 90 -11.01 -4.01 -12.11
C ALA A 90 -10.22 -2.83 -11.53
N LEU A 91 -10.76 -2.15 -10.51
CA LEU A 91 -10.09 -1.03 -9.85
C LEU A 91 -9.05 -1.48 -8.81
N MET A 92 -9.08 -2.74 -8.35
CA MET A 92 -8.20 -3.20 -7.28
C MET A 92 -6.70 -3.14 -7.63
N PRO A 93 -6.25 -3.59 -8.82
CA PRO A 93 -4.85 -3.45 -9.22
C PRO A 93 -4.41 -1.98 -9.28
N MET A 94 -5.23 -1.12 -9.90
CA MET A 94 -4.98 0.33 -9.97
C MET A 94 -4.87 0.92 -8.56
N LEU A 95 -5.78 0.56 -7.66
CA LEU A 95 -5.80 1.05 -6.30
C LEU A 95 -4.50 0.69 -5.57
N ARG A 96 -4.09 -0.58 -5.65
CA ARG A 96 -2.83 -1.06 -5.04
C ARG A 96 -1.63 -0.26 -5.54
N GLU A 97 -1.55 -0.01 -6.85
CA GLU A 97 -0.48 0.81 -7.46
C GLU A 97 -0.45 2.27 -6.97
N LYS A 98 -1.57 2.84 -6.51
CA LYS A 98 -1.59 4.20 -5.96
C LYS A 98 -0.93 4.30 -4.59
N PHE A 99 -0.80 3.19 -3.86
CA PHE A 99 -0.14 3.20 -2.56
C PHE A 99 1.29 2.68 -2.66
N SER A 100 2.11 3.08 -1.70
CA SER A 100 3.50 2.70 -1.62
C SER A 100 3.71 1.17 -1.45
N PRO A 101 4.85 0.63 -1.91
CA PRO A 101 5.12 -0.81 -1.86
C PRO A 101 5.01 -1.41 -0.46
N ALA A 102 5.41 -0.68 0.59
CA ALA A 102 5.36 -1.26 1.92
C ALA A 102 3.94 -1.29 2.52
N LEU A 103 3.01 -0.43 2.08
CA LEU A 103 1.59 -0.59 2.43
C LEU A 103 1.00 -1.79 1.71
N GLN A 104 1.36 -1.99 0.43
CA GLN A 104 0.96 -3.16 -0.34
C GLN A 104 1.48 -4.46 0.32
N SER A 105 2.76 -4.53 0.70
CA SER A 105 3.31 -5.70 1.40
C SER A 105 2.63 -5.95 2.76
N ALA A 106 2.31 -4.88 3.52
CA ALA A 106 1.59 -5.01 4.79
C ALA A 106 0.16 -5.53 4.58
N TRP A 107 -0.48 -5.16 3.47
CA TRP A 107 -1.77 -5.71 3.07
C TRP A 107 -1.66 -7.18 2.64
N ASP A 108 -0.68 -7.54 1.83
CA ASP A 108 -0.49 -8.91 1.33
C ASP A 108 -0.24 -9.90 2.48
N LEU A 109 0.50 -9.49 3.50
CA LEU A 109 0.67 -10.25 4.74
C LEU A 109 -0.63 -10.46 5.53
N LYS A 110 -1.62 -9.58 5.33
CA LYS A 110 -2.88 -9.57 6.10
C LYS A 110 -4.04 -10.26 5.37
N VAL A 111 -4.09 -10.19 4.05
CA VAL A 111 -5.32 -10.43 3.27
C VAL A 111 -5.59 -11.90 2.93
N GLY A 112 -4.56 -12.74 2.83
CA GLY A 112 -4.74 -14.14 2.41
C GLY A 112 -5.42 -14.23 1.04
N SER A 113 -6.51 -15.00 0.93
CA SER A 113 -7.29 -15.17 -0.32
C SER A 113 -8.44 -14.17 -0.49
N ASP A 114 -8.67 -13.28 0.48
CA ASP A 114 -9.88 -12.45 0.58
C ASP A 114 -9.59 -11.00 0.19
N ASP A 115 -9.10 -10.83 -1.04
CA ASP A 115 -8.67 -9.54 -1.59
C ASP A 115 -9.85 -8.70 -2.05
N ASP A 116 -10.39 -7.90 -1.14
CA ASP A 116 -11.52 -7.02 -1.38
C ASP A 116 -11.12 -5.54 -1.34
N PHE A 117 -11.60 -4.80 -2.35
CA PHE A 117 -11.36 -3.37 -2.52
C PHE A 117 -11.77 -2.53 -1.30
N LYS A 118 -12.92 -2.83 -0.70
CA LYS A 118 -13.42 -2.09 0.46
C LYS A 118 -12.61 -2.40 1.71
N LYS A 119 -12.22 -3.67 1.91
CA LYS A 119 -11.32 -4.07 3.01
C LYS A 119 -9.95 -3.42 2.88
N PHE A 120 -9.40 -3.29 1.67
CA PHE A 120 -8.16 -2.58 1.42
C PHE A 120 -8.26 -1.10 1.77
N LEU A 121 -9.31 -0.40 1.33
CA LEU A 121 -9.52 1.02 1.70
C LEU A 121 -9.64 1.21 3.22
N GLN A 122 -10.39 0.35 3.90
CA GLN A 122 -10.49 0.37 5.35
C GLN A 122 -9.14 0.08 6.04
N PHE A 123 -8.30 -0.77 5.43
CA PHE A 123 -6.95 -1.03 5.90
C PHE A 123 -6.06 0.21 5.76
N ALA A 124 -6.04 0.83 4.59
CA ALA A 124 -5.30 2.07 4.34
C ALA A 124 -5.74 3.20 5.28
N GLN A 125 -7.05 3.36 5.48
CA GLN A 125 -7.62 4.34 6.40
C GLN A 125 -7.18 4.09 7.85
N ARG A 126 -7.24 2.84 8.32
CA ARG A 126 -6.74 2.48 9.65
C ARG A 126 -5.26 2.78 9.77
N HIS A 127 -4.46 2.52 8.73
CA HIS A 127 -3.03 2.84 8.71
C HIS A 127 -2.76 4.34 8.79
N ALA A 128 -3.53 5.16 8.07
CA ALA A 128 -3.46 6.62 8.18
C ALA A 128 -3.70 7.07 9.63
N GLN A 129 -4.70 6.50 10.30
CA GLN A 129 -5.05 6.88 11.68
C GLN A 129 -4.06 6.38 12.75
N ARG A 130 -3.18 5.41 12.44
CA ARG A 130 -2.44 4.64 13.48
C ARG A 130 -0.99 5.03 13.74
N SER A 131 -0.32 5.94 13.02
CA SER A 131 1.14 6.04 13.18
C SER A 131 1.80 7.42 13.03
N PRO A 132 2.44 7.90 14.11
CA PRO A 132 3.65 8.73 14.10
C PRO A 132 4.96 7.92 14.07
N ARG A 133 4.93 6.57 13.99
CA ARG A 133 6.15 5.76 13.98
C ARG A 133 6.75 5.72 12.56
N PRO A 134 8.06 5.99 12.39
CA PRO A 134 8.73 5.86 11.12
C PRO A 134 8.68 4.41 10.65
N TRP A 135 8.42 4.24 9.36
CA TRP A 135 8.38 2.95 8.70
C TRP A 135 9.72 2.24 8.90
N LYS A 136 9.71 1.03 9.48
CA LYS A 136 10.89 0.16 9.40
C LYS A 136 10.74 -0.67 8.14
N THR A 137 11.51 -0.33 7.12
CA THR A 137 11.65 -1.15 5.92
C THR A 137 12.20 -2.52 6.34
N ALA A 138 11.84 -3.59 5.61
CA ALA A 138 12.30 -4.96 5.93
C ALA A 138 13.83 -5.09 6.04
N SER A 139 14.59 -4.20 5.38
CA SER A 139 16.04 -4.08 5.50
C SER A 139 16.54 -3.66 6.90
N GLU A 140 15.74 -2.92 7.66
CA GLU A 140 16.06 -2.46 9.02
C GLU A 140 15.90 -3.58 10.06
N SER A 141 14.96 -4.50 9.82
CA SER A 141 14.74 -5.69 10.67
C SER A 141 15.94 -6.65 10.58
N LEU A 142 16.49 -6.84 9.36
CA LEU A 142 17.66 -7.69 9.15
C LEU A 142 18.93 -7.12 9.80
N ARG A 143 19.07 -5.78 9.83
CA ARG A 143 20.17 -5.09 10.54
C ARG A 143 20.08 -5.15 12.05
N ARG A 144 18.88 -5.33 12.63
CA ARG A 144 18.72 -5.45 14.09
C ARG A 144 19.02 -6.87 14.58
N GLU A 145 18.71 -7.87 13.76
CA GLU A 145 19.12 -9.26 14.01
C GLU A 145 20.65 -9.39 14.01
N SER A 146 21.35 -8.70 13.09
CA SER A 146 22.81 -8.74 13.01
C SER A 146 23.56 -7.91 14.07
N ASN A 147 22.86 -7.05 14.82
CA ASN A 147 23.46 -6.14 15.81
C ASN A 147 23.23 -6.54 17.26
N THR A 148 22.69 -7.74 17.53
CA THR A 148 22.59 -8.28 18.89
C THR A 148 23.74 -9.27 19.14
N GLU A 149 24.98 -8.82 18.99
CA GLU A 149 26.12 -9.46 19.66
C GLU A 149 26.16 -8.99 21.13
N PRO A 150 26.19 -9.88 22.12
CA PRO A 150 26.45 -9.47 23.49
C PRO A 150 27.92 -9.09 23.62
N SER A 151 28.18 -7.78 23.73
CA SER A 151 29.44 -7.22 24.22
C SER A 151 29.77 -7.80 25.61
N ARG A 152 30.61 -8.85 25.64
CA ARG A 152 31.25 -9.31 26.87
C ARG A 152 32.63 -8.71 26.96
N ARG A 153 32.70 -7.60 27.71
CA ARG A 153 33.93 -6.93 28.13
C ARG A 153 34.80 -7.88 28.95
N ASN A 154 36.09 -7.93 28.57
CA ASN A 154 37.19 -8.64 29.22
C ASN A 154 37.16 -8.61 30.76
N ARG A 155 37.41 -9.78 31.36
CA ARG A 155 38.06 -9.88 32.67
C ARG A 155 39.13 -10.97 32.59
N LEU A 156 40.38 -10.54 32.65
CA LEU A 156 41.57 -11.38 32.83
C LEU A 156 41.44 -12.15 34.15
N THR A 157 41.49 -13.48 34.10
CA THR A 157 42.06 -14.28 35.17
C THR A 157 42.85 -15.43 34.55
N SER A 158 44.17 -15.34 34.73
CA SER A 158 45.17 -16.39 34.67
C SER A 158 44.60 -17.78 34.98
N ASN A 159 44.88 -18.74 34.09
CA ASN A 159 45.34 -20.09 34.44
C ASN A 159 46.01 -20.71 33.21
N GLY A 160 47.33 -20.84 33.30
CA GLY A 160 48.20 -21.24 32.20
C GLY A 160 48.11 -22.71 31.86
N ILE A 161 48.01 -23.01 30.57
CA ILE A 161 48.66 -24.19 30.02
C ILE A 161 50.06 -23.72 29.63
N THR A 162 51.02 -23.94 30.54
CA THR A 162 52.42 -23.60 30.29
C THR A 162 52.95 -24.40 29.10
N ALA A 163 53.82 -23.77 28.31
CA ALA A 163 54.52 -24.34 27.15
C ALA A 163 55.31 -25.65 27.44
N ALA A 164 55.35 -26.10 28.69
CA ALA A 164 55.84 -27.41 29.10
C ALA A 164 54.92 -28.56 28.63
N VAL A 165 53.61 -28.36 28.58
CA VAL A 165 52.64 -29.40 28.14
C VAL A 165 52.77 -29.65 26.63
N LEU A 166 52.92 -28.59 25.83
CA LEU A 166 53.15 -28.71 24.38
C LEU A 166 54.50 -29.36 24.04
N ARG A 167 55.54 -29.16 24.87
CA ARG A 167 56.84 -29.82 24.66
C ARG A 167 56.84 -31.32 25.00
N ARG A 168 55.88 -31.80 25.82
CA ARG A 168 55.77 -33.23 26.16
C ARG A 168 54.96 -34.03 25.13
N LEU A 169 54.06 -33.38 24.38
CA LEU A 169 53.26 -34.04 23.34
C LEU A 169 54.01 -34.25 22.02
N LEU A 170 55.00 -33.42 21.70
CA LEU A 170 55.83 -33.57 20.48
C LEU A 170 56.98 -34.58 20.59
N ARG A 171 57.13 -35.27 21.74
CA ARG A 171 58.21 -36.27 21.96
C ARG A 171 57.73 -37.72 21.87
N GLN A 172 56.43 -37.96 21.63
CA GLN A 172 55.85 -39.30 21.46
C GLN A 172 55.04 -39.37 20.16
N GLY A 173 55.73 -39.47 19.02
CA GLY A 173 55.10 -39.73 17.74
C GLY A 173 56.09 -39.75 16.58
N GLY A 174 56.47 -40.94 16.11
CA GLY A 174 57.05 -41.12 14.77
C GLY A 174 58.46 -41.68 14.69
N ARG A 175 58.61 -43.00 14.86
CA ARG A 175 59.73 -43.79 14.31
C ARG A 175 59.34 -44.28 12.90
N ARG A 176 60.33 -44.25 11.98
CA ARG A 176 60.39 -44.90 10.64
C ARG A 176 59.56 -44.20 9.54
N SER A 177 60.05 -43.91 8.34
CA SER A 177 61.15 -44.45 7.53
C SER A 177 61.64 -43.37 6.55
N ILE A 178 62.95 -43.24 6.34
CA ILE A 178 63.52 -42.51 5.19
C ILE A 178 64.42 -43.50 4.45
N TRP A 179 64.07 -43.82 3.21
CA TRP A 179 64.95 -44.44 2.23
C TRP A 179 64.94 -43.58 0.95
N ASN A 180 66.15 -43.33 0.44
CA ASN A 180 66.59 -42.96 -0.92
C ASN A 180 66.09 -41.64 -1.54
N ILE A 181 66.96 -40.66 -1.86
CA ILE A 181 68.09 -40.57 -2.83
C ILE A 181 67.65 -40.60 -4.31
N ASN A 182 67.66 -39.41 -4.92
CA ASN A 182 68.15 -39.02 -6.26
C ASN A 182 67.84 -37.51 -6.40
N ASN A 183 68.67 -36.62 -6.94
CA ASN A 183 69.84 -36.65 -7.81
C ASN A 183 70.60 -35.33 -7.59
#